data_AF-A0A2A3HGN7-F1
#
_entry.id   AF-A0A2A3HGN7-F1
#
_cell.length_a   1.000
_cell.length_b   1.000
_cell.length_c   1.000
_cell.angle_alpha   90.00
_cell.angle_beta   90.00
_cell.angle_gamma   90.00
#
_symmetry.space_group_name_H-M   'P 1'
#
loop_
_entity.id
_entity.type
_entity.pdbx_description
1 polymer ?
#
loop_
_entity_poly.entity_id
_entity_poly.type
_entity_poly.pdbx_seq_one_letter_code
_entity_poly.pdbx_strand_id
1 'polypeptide(L)' 'MENYFTNIHINKVFHLAQFDIQLGSKQHVFITGKNGSGKTSLLNAIVDHLQKIMNDKSLSHKKFDNFIIHFTNREVNCSA' A
#
# COMPACT_ATOMS: atom_id res chain seq x y z
N MET A 1 -18.01 -12.74 1.51
CA MET A 1 -17.38 -11.45 1.25
C MET A 1 -15.90 -11.59 1.51
N GLU A 2 -15.10 -11.28 0.50
CA GLU A 2 -13.63 -11.31 0.56
C GLU A 2 -13.09 -10.02 1.18
N ASN A 3 -11.84 -10.06 1.67
CA ASN A 3 -11.18 -8.87 2.18
C ASN A 3 -10.79 -7.94 1.00
N TYR A 4 -10.96 -6.63 1.16
CA TYR A 4 -10.51 -5.64 0.17
C TYR A 4 -8.98 -5.56 0.04
N PHE A 5 -8.25 -5.91 1.10
CA PHE A 5 -6.79 -5.99 1.12
C PHE A 5 -6.34 -7.12 2.07
N THR A 6 -5.20 -7.74 1.78
CA THR A 6 -4.65 -8.90 2.50
C THR A 6 -3.33 -8.60 3.21
N ASN A 7 -2.68 -7.49 2.87
CA ASN A 7 -1.43 -7.06 3.49
C ASN A 7 -1.37 -5.53 3.60
N ILE A 8 -0.75 -5.04 4.67
CA ILE A 8 -0.34 -3.64 4.82
C ILE A 8 1.17 -3.61 5.03
N HIS A 9 1.90 -3.10 4.03
CA HIS A 9 3.34 -2.87 4.15
C HIS A 9 3.62 -1.47 4.70
N ILE A 10 4.29 -1.39 5.85
CA ILE A 10 4.67 -0.14 6.48
C ILE A 10 6.13 0.17 6.16
N ASN A 11 6.32 1.11 5.23
CA ASN A 11 7.65 1.62 4.88
C ASN A 11 8.30 2.33 6.09
N LYS A 12 7.65 3.40 6.57
CA LYS A 12 8.08 4.18 7.73
C LYS A 12 6.92 4.99 8.31
N VAL A 13 6.67 4.82 9.60
CA VAL A 13 5.75 5.64 10.40
C VAL A 13 6.42 5.87 11.76
N PHE A 14 6.87 7.10 12.02
CA PHE A 14 7.68 7.44 13.21
C PHE A 14 8.94 6.56 13.31
N HIS A 15 9.06 5.78 14.38
CA HIS A 15 10.14 4.84 14.65
C HIS A 15 9.83 3.42 14.14
N LEU A 16 8.60 3.18 13.67
CA LEU A 16 8.23 1.92 13.04
C LEU A 16 8.64 1.97 11.57
N ALA A 17 9.37 0.96 11.10
CA ALA A 17 9.81 0.90 9.72
C ALA A 17 9.92 -0.54 9.25
N GLN A 18 9.67 -0.75 7.95
CA GLN A 18 9.95 -1.99 7.23
C GLN A 18 9.28 -3.23 7.84
N PHE A 19 7.97 -3.18 8.06
CA PHE A 19 7.23 -4.36 8.53
C PHE A 19 5.87 -4.50 7.86
N ASP A 20 5.37 -5.73 7.86
CA ASP A 20 4.12 -6.12 7.22
C ASP A 20 3.06 -6.52 8.24
N ILE A 21 1.81 -6.16 7.97
CA ILE A 21 0.64 -6.62 8.71
C ILE A 21 -0.20 -7.48 7.76
N GLN A 22 -0.07 -8.80 7.91
CA GLN A 22 -0.86 -9.76 7.14
C GLN A 22 -2.29 -9.87 7.70
N LEU A 23 -3.27 -9.93 6.80
CA LEU A 23 -4.70 -9.99 7.12
C LEU A 23 -5.31 -11.26 6.55
N GLY A 24 -5.67 -12.19 7.43
CA GLY A 24 -6.51 -13.33 7.11
C GLY A 24 -7.94 -12.93 6.81
N SER A 25 -8.71 -13.85 6.21
CA SER A 25 -10.13 -13.63 5.91
C SER A 25 -10.91 -13.23 7.18
N LYS A 26 -11.62 -12.10 7.14
CA LYS A 26 -12.43 -11.59 8.27
C LYS A 26 -11.64 -11.35 9.58
N GLN A 27 -10.34 -11.06 9.49
CA GLN A 27 -9.51 -10.82 10.67
C GLN A 27 -9.66 -9.38 11.18
N HIS A 28 -9.82 -9.24 12.49
CA HIS A 28 -9.68 -7.95 13.18
C HIS A 28 -8.24 -7.76 13.64
N VAL A 29 -7.67 -6.57 13.41
CA VAL A 29 -6.33 -6.22 13.87
C VAL A 29 -6.40 -5.38 15.14
N PHE A 30 -5.60 -5.76 16.14
CA PHE A 30 -5.40 -4.98 17.36
C PHE A 30 -4.03 -4.32 17.34
N ILE A 31 -3.99 -3.01 17.58
CA ILE A 31 -2.74 -2.24 17.68
C ILE A 31 -2.58 -1.81 19.15
N THR A 32 -1.63 -2.43 19.83
CA THR A 32 -1.34 -2.15 21.25
C THR A 32 0.11 -1.70 21.44
N GLY A 33 0.41 -1.12 22.61
CA GLY A 33 1.72 -0.56 22.94
C GLY A 33 1.62 0.58 23.94
N LYS A 34 2.76 1.03 24.47
CA LYS A 34 2.83 2.14 25.44
C LYS A 34 2.27 3.46 24.89
N ASN A 35 1.98 4.41 25.77
CA ASN A 35 1.66 5.77 25.33
C ASN A 35 2.84 6.36 24.53
N GLY A 36 2.52 7.08 23.46
CA GLY A 36 3.54 7.62 22.54
C GLY A 36 4.21 6.59 21.62
N SER A 37 3.81 5.31 21.63
CA SER A 37 4.37 4.30 20.72
C SER A 37 3.91 4.42 19.26
N GLY A 38 3.07 5.42 18.93
CA GLY A 38 2.63 5.67 17.55
C GLY A 38 1.36 4.92 17.12
N LYS A 39 0.54 4.40 18.04
CA LYS A 39 -0.72 3.70 17.71
C LYS A 39 -1.69 4.56 16.87
N THR A 40 -2.05 5.73 17.40
CA THR A 40 -2.94 6.69 16.71
C THR A 40 -2.30 7.20 15.43
N SER A 41 -1.00 7.45 15.46
CA SER A 41 -0.23 7.86 14.30
C SER A 41 -0.26 6.85 13.16
N LEU A 42 -0.13 5.55 13.47
CA LEU A 42 -0.22 4.47 12.50
C LEU A 42 -1.62 4.39 11.89
N LEU A 43 -2.67 4.51 12.70
CA LEU A 43 -4.06 4.56 12.21
C LEU A 43 -4.29 5.76 11.28
N ASN A 44 -3.82 6.94 11.65
CA ASN A 44 -3.93 8.14 10.81
C ASN A 44 -3.19 7.98 9.48
N ALA A 45 -1.98 7.42 9.51
CA ALA A 45 -1.21 7.16 8.29
C ALA A 45 -1.94 6.19 7.32
N ILE A 46 -2.62 5.18 7.86
CA ILE A 46 -3.45 4.25 7.06
C ILE A 46 -4.63 5.02 6.45
N VAL A 47 -5.35 5.82 7.25
CA VAL A 47 -6.49 6.63 6.77
C VAL A 47 -6.05 7.59 5.67
N ASP A 48 -4.97 8.33 5.88
CA ASP A 48 -4.43 9.30 4.92
C ASP A 48 -4.04 8.60 3.61
N HIS A 49 -3.46 7.40 3.69
CA HIS A 49 -3.10 6.62 2.51
C HIS A 49 -4.33 6.18 1.72
N LEU A 50 -5.35 5.65 2.40
CA LEU A 50 -6.61 5.26 1.76
C LEU A 50 -7.33 6.46 1.13
N GLN A 51 -7.35 7.61 1.82
CA GLN A 51 -7.94 8.83 1.28
C GLN A 51 -7.21 9.32 0.02
N LYS A 52 -5.87 9.24 -0.02
CA LYS A 52 -5.11 9.56 -1.23
C LYS A 52 -5.49 8.66 -2.39
N ILE A 53 -5.60 7.35 -2.16
CA ILE A 53 -6.04 6.39 -3.19
C ILE A 53 -7.47 6.72 -3.67
N MET A 54 -8.38 7.00 -2.75
CA MET A 54 -9.78 7.31 -3.09
C MET A 54 -9.93 8.63 -3.84
N ASN A 55 -9.11 9.62 -3.50
CA ASN A 55 -9.15 10.96 -4.10
C ASN A 55 -8.31 11.08 -5.38
N ASP A 56 -7.50 10.07 -5.71
CA ASP A 56 -6.76 10.03 -6.97
C ASP A 56 -7.74 9.75 -8.13
N LYS A 57 -8.37 10.82 -8.62
CA LYS A 57 -9.23 10.81 -9.82
C LYS A 57 -8.43 10.64 -11.11
N SER A 58 -7.11 10.80 -11.02
CA SER A 58 -6.22 10.59 -12.13
C SER A 58 -5.80 9.13 -12.11
N LEU A 59 -6.20 8.36 -13.13
CA LEU A 59 -5.57 7.06 -13.40
C LEU A 59 -4.08 7.23 -13.80
N SER A 60 -3.36 8.25 -13.32
CA SER A 60 -1.96 8.52 -13.67
C SER A 60 -1.02 7.40 -13.26
N HIS A 61 -1.27 6.75 -12.12
CA HIS A 61 -0.54 5.53 -11.75
C HIS A 61 -0.75 4.42 -12.79
N LYS A 62 -1.98 4.21 -13.30
CA LYS A 62 -2.23 3.25 -14.39
C LYS A 62 -1.59 3.67 -15.72
N LYS A 63 -1.45 4.97 -15.99
CA LYS A 63 -0.75 5.47 -17.18
C LYS A 63 0.74 5.15 -17.11
N PHE A 64 1.36 5.25 -15.93
CA PHE A 64 2.76 4.90 -15.74
C PHE A 64 3.00 3.39 -15.88
N ASP A 65 2.11 2.56 -15.33
CA ASP A 65 2.21 1.10 -15.47
C ASP A 65 2.06 0.65 -16.93
N ASN A 66 1.09 1.20 -17.67
CA ASN A 66 0.93 0.93 -19.11
C ASN A 66 2.12 1.45 -19.93
N PHE A 67 2.70 2.58 -19.54
CA PHE A 67 3.90 3.12 -20.16
C PHE A 67 5.08 2.17 -19.95
N ILE A 68 5.35 1.72 -18.71
CA ILE A 68 6.41 0.76 -18.40
C ILE A 68 6.22 -0.54 -19.18
N ILE A 69 5.03 -1.15 -19.17
CA ILE A 69 4.72 -2.38 -19.91
C ILE A 69 4.98 -2.22 -21.41
N HIS A 70 4.61 -1.07 -22.00
CA HIS A 70 4.88 -0.79 -23.40
C HIS A 70 6.38 -0.76 -23.73
N PHE A 71 7.21 -0.19 -22.85
CA PHE A 71 8.67 -0.18 -23.06
C PHE A 71 9.29 -1.57 -22.88
N THR A 72 8.91 -2.31 -21.84
CA THR A 72 9.42 -3.66 -21.62
C THR A 72 9.08 -4.60 -22.79
N ASN A 73 7.86 -4.51 -23.34
CA ASN A 73 7.48 -5.32 -24.49
C ASN A 73 8.20 -4.94 -25.80
N ARG A 74 8.70 -3.71 -25.94
CA ARG A 74 9.53 -3.32 -27.10
C ARG A 74 10.93 -3.92 -27.03
N GLU A 75 11.55 -3.97 -25.86
CA GLU A 75 12.89 -4.55 -25.71
C GLU A 75 12.88 -6.07 -25.98
N VAL A 76 11.82 -6.77 -25.57
CA VAL A 76 11.65 -8.20 -25.84
C VAL A 76 11.46 -8.50 -27.34
N ASN A 77 10.78 -7.63 -28.08
CA ASN A 77 10.50 -7.84 -29.52
C ASN A 77 11.61 -7.36 -30.47
N CYS A 78 12.62 -6.63 -29.97
CA CYS A 78 13.81 -6.25 -30.75
C CYS A 78 14.98 -7.24 -30.61
N SER A 79 14.80 -8.31 -29.83
CA SER A 79 15.84 -9.31 -29.52
C SER A 79 15.63 -10.65 -30.26
N ALA A 80 14.87 -10.65 -31.35
CA ALA A 80 14.58 -11.82 -32.20
C ALA A 80 15.10 -11.62 -33.63
#